data_AF-A0A946YG15-F1
#
_entry.id   AF-A0A946YG15-F1
#
_cell.length_a   1.000
_cell.length_b   1.000
_cell.length_c   1.000
_cell.angle_alpha   90.00
_cell.angle_beta   90.00
_cell.angle_gamma   90.00
#
_symmetry.space_group_name_H-M   'P 1'
#
loop_
_entity.id
_entity.type
_entity.pdbx_description
1 polymer ?
#
loop_
_entity_poly.entity_id
_entity_poly.type
_entity_poly.pdbx_seq_one_letter_code
_entity_poly.pdbx_strand_id
1 'polypeptide(L)'
;MPTGFFLTGTIFLYNEPHRFGGIRMQCNECNKELGNQLDNEHLYACCGLTLQEYALRHHLPLDLLLHADQVNQQDDAESYIKPNNSSNQQVQDVLAGLYMADAIKKQGDFTFITLGIRRLEQLLWYQQALQVIGFQFKQEYFYENESHRVLARNSIKVPTSFLPPRIVNSSDESFLQQIAVLIGHIGELHTGYLFIDFPNTNDAQRVESELANKYQIRLAPLDVSEHEKGQLMRCETLEDTSRLISLLSEYLQDIPNACERFFEQHEEAIVVKELVFDSAHFITDHPDKCVNLRGGRYAMNVKVKDHIDPLTGFV
;
A
#
# COMPACT_ATOMS: atom_id res chain seq x y z
N MET A 1 -35.12 32.38 18.92
CA MET A 1 -35.24 31.26 17.96
C MET A 1 -35.10 31.82 16.55
N PRO A 2 -33.96 31.60 15.88
CA PRO A 2 -33.88 31.76 14.45
C PRO A 2 -33.88 30.38 13.78
N THR A 3 -34.86 30.18 12.91
CA THR A 3 -34.99 29.09 11.96
C THR A 3 -33.85 29.16 10.93
N GLY A 4 -32.92 28.22 11.00
CA GLY A 4 -31.91 28.00 9.96
C GLY A 4 -32.43 26.99 8.93
N PHE A 5 -32.65 27.46 7.71
CA PHE A 5 -32.86 26.62 6.53
C PHE A 5 -31.55 25.90 6.19
N PHE A 6 -31.51 24.59 6.36
CA PHE A 6 -30.50 23.74 5.73
C PHE A 6 -31.04 23.27 4.38
N LEU A 7 -30.53 23.84 3.29
CA LEU A 7 -30.63 23.26 1.96
C LEU A 7 -29.58 22.14 1.87
N THR A 8 -29.92 20.94 2.33
CA THR A 8 -29.21 19.72 1.93
C THR A 8 -29.69 19.34 0.54
N GLY A 9 -29.08 19.93 -0.48
CA GLY A 9 -29.24 19.52 -1.86
C GLY A 9 -28.40 18.26 -2.11
N THR A 10 -28.90 17.10 -1.70
CA THR A 10 -28.41 15.82 -2.22
C THR A 10 -28.88 15.73 -3.66
N ILE A 11 -27.99 15.95 -4.63
CA ILE A 11 -28.27 15.66 -6.03
C ILE A 11 -28.25 14.14 -6.18
N PHE A 12 -29.41 13.52 -6.01
CA PHE A 12 -29.63 12.17 -6.50
C PHE A 12 -29.73 12.27 -8.03
N LEU A 13 -28.68 11.89 -8.75
CA LEU A 13 -28.81 11.52 -10.16
C LEU A 13 -29.53 10.17 -10.22
N TYR A 14 -30.85 10.19 -10.06
CA TYR A 14 -31.69 9.14 -10.59
C TYR A 14 -31.63 9.25 -12.12
N ASN A 15 -30.79 8.43 -12.75
CA ASN A 15 -30.99 8.09 -14.14
C ASN A 15 -32.32 7.33 -14.21
N GLU A 16 -33.39 8.00 -14.64
CA GLU A 16 -34.69 7.36 -14.86
C GLU A 16 -34.54 6.19 -15.84
N PRO A 17 -35.15 5.02 -15.57
CA PRO A 17 -35.13 3.90 -16.49
C PRO A 17 -36.14 4.17 -17.62
N HIS A 18 -35.71 4.90 -18.65
CA HIS A 18 -36.47 4.94 -19.89
C HIS A 18 -36.29 3.61 -20.64
N ARG A 19 -37.45 2.96 -20.81
CA ARG A 19 -37.70 1.74 -21.59
C ARG A 19 -36.95 1.76 -22.94
N PHE A 20 -36.17 0.70 -23.19
CA PHE A 20 -35.58 0.32 -24.48
C PHE A 20 -34.70 1.39 -25.16
N GLY A 21 -33.57 1.71 -24.54
CA GLY A 21 -32.43 2.38 -25.15
C GLY A 21 -31.22 2.24 -24.23
N GLY A 22 -30.06 1.81 -24.73
CA GLY A 22 -28.87 1.60 -23.90
C GLY A 22 -28.54 2.84 -23.06
N ILE A 23 -28.17 2.63 -21.79
CA ILE A 23 -27.70 3.70 -20.90
C ILE A 23 -26.48 4.32 -21.57
N ARG A 24 -26.62 5.56 -22.06
CA ARG A 24 -25.49 6.31 -22.59
C ARG A 24 -24.70 6.87 -21.43
N MET A 25 -23.47 6.39 -21.27
CA MET A 25 -22.52 6.98 -20.33
C MET A 25 -21.88 8.23 -20.94
N GLN A 26 -21.71 9.25 -20.11
CA GLN A 26 -21.02 10.48 -20.45
C GLN A 26 -19.78 10.61 -19.55
N CYS A 27 -18.65 10.99 -20.14
CA CYS A 27 -17.46 11.30 -19.35
C CYS A 27 -17.63 12.65 -18.64
N ASN A 28 -17.50 12.68 -17.32
CA ASN A 28 -17.64 13.90 -16.52
C ASN A 28 -16.46 14.86 -16.68
N GLU A 29 -15.34 14.43 -17.29
CA GLU A 29 -14.16 15.29 -17.51
C GLU A 29 -14.23 16.04 -18.85
N CYS A 30 -14.64 15.37 -19.94
CA CYS A 30 -14.71 15.98 -21.29
C CYS A 30 -16.12 16.12 -21.87
N ASN A 31 -17.15 15.68 -21.14
CA ASN A 31 -18.56 15.67 -21.57
C ASN A 31 -18.84 14.84 -22.84
N LYS A 32 -17.91 13.97 -23.27
CA LYS A 32 -18.11 13.09 -24.43
C LYS A 32 -19.08 11.96 -24.09
N GLU A 33 -20.06 11.70 -24.96
CA GLU A 33 -20.90 10.50 -24.91
C GLU A 33 -20.07 9.28 -25.36
N LEU A 34 -19.99 8.25 -24.51
CA LEU A 34 -19.15 7.06 -24.72
C LEU A 34 -19.96 5.81 -25.08
N GLY A 35 -21.20 6.00 -25.56
CA GLY A 35 -22.11 4.87 -25.76
C GLY A 35 -22.38 4.18 -24.43
N ASN A 36 -22.26 2.87 -24.37
CA ASN A 36 -22.65 2.11 -23.18
C ASN A 36 -21.53 1.93 -22.15
N GLN A 37 -20.27 2.22 -22.47
CA GLN A 37 -19.12 1.81 -21.66
C GLN A 37 -18.16 2.97 -21.38
N LEU A 38 -17.65 3.02 -20.15
CA LEU A 38 -16.54 3.86 -19.76
C LEU A 38 -15.32 2.94 -19.69
N ASP A 39 -14.45 3.01 -20.69
CA ASP A 39 -13.25 2.18 -20.75
C ASP A 39 -12.01 2.95 -20.28
N ASN A 40 -11.00 2.18 -19.85
CA ASN A 40 -9.72 2.74 -19.41
C ASN A 40 -8.99 3.46 -20.57
N GLU A 41 -9.17 3.04 -21.82
CA GLU A 41 -8.52 3.67 -22.98
C GLU A 41 -8.95 5.14 -23.12
N HIS A 42 -10.25 5.41 -23.05
CA HIS A 42 -10.77 6.77 -23.04
C HIS A 42 -10.31 7.55 -21.81
N LEU A 43 -10.42 6.98 -20.61
CA LEU A 43 -10.08 7.70 -19.37
C LEU A 43 -8.61 8.10 -19.33
N TYR A 44 -7.70 7.21 -19.73
CA TYR A 44 -6.29 7.53 -19.86
C TYR A 44 -6.05 8.66 -20.86
N ALA A 45 -6.68 8.59 -22.05
CA ALA A 45 -6.51 9.63 -23.08
C ALA A 45 -7.15 10.98 -22.70
N CYS A 46 -8.24 10.95 -21.91
CA CYS A 46 -9.02 12.13 -21.55
C CYS A 46 -8.44 12.87 -20.35
N CYS A 47 -8.15 12.14 -19.27
CA CYS A 47 -7.87 12.71 -17.95
C CYS A 47 -6.71 12.02 -17.22
N GLY A 48 -6.09 11.00 -17.84
CA GLY A 48 -4.98 10.26 -17.25
C GLY A 48 -5.36 9.35 -16.08
N LEU A 49 -6.67 9.19 -15.79
CA LEU A 49 -7.14 8.39 -14.67
C LEU A 49 -7.43 6.95 -15.07
N THR A 50 -7.24 6.02 -14.13
CA THR A 50 -7.88 4.71 -14.17
C THR A 50 -9.39 4.81 -13.87
N LEU A 51 -10.17 3.77 -14.20
CA LEU A 51 -11.59 3.72 -13.84
C LEU A 51 -11.82 3.82 -12.34
N GLN A 52 -10.97 3.19 -11.52
CA GLN A 52 -11.05 3.32 -10.05
C GLN A 52 -10.80 4.76 -9.57
N GLU A 53 -9.79 5.45 -10.11
CA GLU A 53 -9.52 6.85 -9.74
C GLU A 53 -10.66 7.77 -10.19
N TYR A 54 -11.19 7.53 -11.39
CA TYR A 54 -12.37 8.24 -11.89
C TYR A 54 -13.58 8.02 -10.96
N ALA A 55 -13.83 6.77 -10.56
CA ALA A 55 -14.90 6.43 -9.62
C ALA A 55 -14.75 7.16 -8.27
N LEU A 56 -13.54 7.19 -7.71
CA LEU A 56 -13.23 7.90 -6.46
C LEU A 56 -13.43 9.41 -6.59
N ARG A 57 -12.89 10.01 -7.66
CA ARG A 57 -12.96 11.46 -7.93
C ARG A 57 -14.39 11.96 -8.06
N HIS A 58 -15.27 11.15 -8.66
CA HIS A 58 -16.67 11.50 -8.90
C HIS A 58 -17.64 10.91 -7.88
N HIS A 59 -17.14 10.25 -6.83
CA HIS A 59 -17.95 9.58 -5.81
C HIS A 59 -18.97 8.58 -6.40
N LEU A 60 -18.58 7.88 -7.47
CA LEU A 60 -19.42 6.91 -8.16
C LEU A 60 -19.03 5.48 -7.72
N PRO A 61 -20.00 4.61 -7.37
CA PRO A 61 -19.71 3.21 -7.12
C PRO A 61 -19.33 2.50 -8.43
N LEU A 62 -18.32 1.63 -8.37
CA LEU A 62 -17.85 0.85 -9.52
C LEU A 62 -18.98 0.00 -10.15
N ASP A 63 -19.92 -0.48 -9.34
CA ASP A 63 -21.11 -1.25 -9.77
C ASP A 63 -21.96 -0.51 -10.83
N LEU A 64 -21.90 0.82 -10.86
CA LEU A 64 -22.65 1.64 -11.83
C LEU A 64 -21.85 2.00 -13.07
N LEU A 65 -20.52 1.82 -13.03
CA LEU A 65 -19.61 2.13 -14.13
C LEU A 65 -19.26 0.89 -14.95
N LEU A 66 -19.26 -0.28 -14.32
CA LEU A 66 -18.89 -1.56 -14.93
C LEU A 66 -20.10 -2.31 -15.46
N HIS A 67 -19.92 -2.99 -16.59
CA HIS A 67 -20.84 -4.01 -17.05
C HIS A 67 -20.58 -5.35 -16.36
N ALA A 68 -21.61 -6.18 -16.29
CA ALA A 68 -21.54 -7.48 -15.63
C ALA A 68 -20.49 -8.42 -16.24
N ASP A 69 -20.22 -8.28 -17.54
CA ASP A 69 -19.19 -9.06 -18.23
C ASP A 69 -17.76 -8.65 -17.86
N GLN A 70 -17.55 -7.47 -17.27
CA GLN A 70 -16.24 -6.96 -16.82
C GLN A 70 -15.86 -7.43 -15.40
N VAL A 71 -16.79 -8.02 -14.65
CA VAL A 71 -16.60 -8.43 -13.25
C VAL A 71 -16.23 -9.91 -13.17
N ASN A 72 -15.26 -10.26 -12.32
CA ASN A 72 -14.73 -11.62 -12.14
C ASN A 72 -14.16 -12.23 -13.44
N GLN A 73 -13.67 -11.40 -14.37
CA GLN A 73 -13.03 -11.89 -15.59
C GLN A 73 -11.75 -12.67 -15.28
N GLN A 74 -11.54 -13.75 -16.03
CA GLN A 74 -10.26 -14.46 -16.03
C GLN A 74 -9.32 -13.81 -17.04
N ASP A 75 -8.03 -13.75 -16.68
CA ASP A 75 -6.99 -13.28 -17.59
C ASP A 75 -6.58 -14.37 -18.57
N ASP A 76 -6.17 -13.94 -19.77
CA ASP A 76 -5.62 -14.79 -20.81
C ASP A 76 -4.11 -14.61 -20.91
N ALA A 77 -3.36 -15.70 -20.74
CA ALA A 77 -1.90 -15.69 -20.80
C ALA A 77 -1.37 -15.36 -22.21
N GLU A 78 -2.13 -15.64 -23.27
CA GLU A 78 -1.73 -15.34 -24.65
C GLU A 78 -1.77 -13.84 -24.95
N SER A 79 -2.50 -13.05 -24.15
CA SER A 79 -2.60 -11.60 -24.27
C SER A 79 -1.37 -10.83 -23.74
N TYR A 80 -0.41 -11.53 -23.12
CA TYR A 80 0.77 -10.90 -22.51
C TYR A 80 1.94 -10.81 -23.49
N ILE A 81 2.64 -9.67 -23.45
CA ILE A 81 3.88 -9.46 -24.21
C ILE A 81 4.93 -10.45 -23.71
N LYS A 82 5.49 -11.25 -24.64
CA LYS A 82 6.52 -12.23 -24.32
C LYS A 82 7.81 -11.54 -23.86
N PRO A 83 8.53 -12.13 -22.89
CA PRO A 83 9.75 -11.57 -22.36
C PRO A 83 10.82 -11.44 -23.45
N ASN A 84 11.58 -10.36 -23.41
CA ASN A 84 12.80 -10.26 -24.20
C ASN A 84 13.93 -10.99 -23.47
N ASN A 85 14.72 -11.81 -24.16
CA ASN A 85 15.80 -12.63 -23.58
C ASN A 85 17.02 -11.83 -23.07
N SER A 86 16.90 -10.50 -22.92
CA SER A 86 17.96 -9.65 -22.39
C SER A 86 17.99 -9.72 -20.87
N SER A 87 19.08 -10.23 -20.30
CA SER A 87 19.37 -10.10 -18.87
C SER A 87 19.48 -8.62 -18.51
N ASN A 88 18.61 -8.14 -17.65
CA ASN A 88 18.64 -6.77 -17.13
C ASN A 88 18.85 -6.81 -15.62
N GLN A 89 19.97 -6.26 -15.16
CA GLN A 89 20.35 -6.19 -13.74
C GLN A 89 19.26 -5.50 -12.90
N GLN A 90 18.71 -4.39 -13.40
CA GLN A 90 17.65 -3.64 -12.74
C GLN A 90 16.41 -4.51 -12.47
N VAL A 91 16.04 -5.38 -13.42
CA VAL A 91 14.91 -6.31 -13.26
C VAL A 91 15.18 -7.29 -12.12
N GLN A 92 16.41 -7.82 -12.03
CA GLN A 92 16.79 -8.76 -10.99
C GLN A 92 16.77 -8.09 -9.61
N ASP A 93 17.27 -6.86 -9.50
CA ASP A 93 17.31 -6.14 -8.23
C ASP A 93 15.91 -5.75 -7.74
N VAL A 94 15.04 -5.28 -8.65
CA VAL A 94 13.64 -4.98 -8.32
C VAL A 94 12.90 -6.25 -7.89
N LEU A 95 13.03 -7.36 -8.63
CA LEU A 95 12.41 -8.63 -8.23
C LEU A 95 12.95 -9.13 -6.89
N ALA A 96 14.26 -9.06 -6.65
CA ALA A 96 14.87 -9.52 -5.40
C ALA A 96 14.36 -8.71 -4.19
N GLY A 97 14.26 -7.38 -4.31
CA GLY A 97 13.64 -6.53 -3.28
C GLY A 97 12.18 -6.91 -3.01
N LEU A 98 11.39 -7.10 -4.07
CA LEU A 98 9.98 -7.50 -3.96
C LEU A 98 9.79 -8.92 -3.40
N TYR A 99 10.70 -9.85 -3.69
CA TYR A 99 10.72 -11.18 -3.09
C TYR A 99 11.02 -11.12 -1.59
N MET A 100 11.99 -10.29 -1.18
CA MET A 100 12.29 -10.08 0.24
C MET A 100 11.11 -9.46 0.97
N ALA A 101 10.33 -8.61 0.30
CA ALA A 101 9.11 -8.01 0.86
C ALA A 101 7.88 -8.94 0.82
N ASP A 102 8.00 -10.17 0.29
CA ASP A 102 6.89 -11.08 0.00
C ASP A 102 5.75 -10.42 -0.82
N ALA A 103 6.10 -9.46 -1.68
CA ALA A 103 5.17 -8.71 -2.51
C ALA A 103 4.67 -9.50 -3.73
N ILE A 104 5.45 -10.49 -4.15
CA ILE A 104 5.19 -11.30 -5.35
C ILE A 104 4.31 -12.49 -4.97
N LYS A 105 3.07 -12.49 -5.46
CA LYS A 105 2.08 -13.55 -5.20
C LYS A 105 1.82 -14.37 -6.45
N LYS A 106 1.56 -15.66 -6.26
CA LYS A 106 1.22 -16.59 -7.35
C LYS A 106 -0.20 -17.10 -7.18
N GLN A 107 -0.99 -17.08 -8.26
CA GLN A 107 -2.32 -17.66 -8.32
C GLN A 107 -2.53 -18.32 -9.69
N GLY A 108 -2.76 -19.64 -9.68
CA GLY A 108 -2.82 -20.43 -10.91
C GLY A 108 -1.53 -20.28 -11.72
N ASP A 109 -1.70 -19.93 -12.99
CA ASP A 109 -0.60 -19.74 -13.93
C ASP A 109 0.00 -18.32 -13.90
N PHE A 110 -0.52 -17.42 -13.07
CA PHE A 110 -0.07 -16.03 -13.02
C PHE A 110 0.69 -15.70 -11.74
N THR A 111 1.64 -14.79 -11.90
CA THR A 111 2.30 -14.09 -10.81
C THR A 111 1.95 -12.61 -10.86
N PHE A 112 1.69 -12.01 -9.71
CA PHE A 112 1.26 -10.62 -9.61
C PHE A 112 1.80 -9.94 -8.36
N ILE A 113 1.87 -8.62 -8.44
CA ILE A 113 2.12 -7.71 -7.33
C ILE A 113 0.92 -6.78 -7.25
N THR A 114 0.34 -6.65 -6.07
CA THR A 114 -0.86 -5.83 -5.83
C THR A 114 -0.49 -4.67 -4.92
N LEU A 115 -0.98 -3.48 -5.25
CA LEU A 115 -0.86 -2.31 -4.40
C LEU A 115 -2.19 -1.55 -4.34
N GLY A 116 -2.42 -0.85 -3.23
CA GLY A 116 -3.58 0.01 -3.06
C GLY A 116 -3.54 1.22 -3.99
N ILE A 117 -4.69 1.88 -4.17
CA ILE A 117 -4.83 3.02 -5.09
C ILE A 117 -3.87 4.17 -4.78
N ARG A 118 -3.57 4.41 -3.49
CA ARG A 118 -2.61 5.44 -3.05
C ARG A 118 -1.15 5.13 -3.41
N ARG A 119 -0.85 3.89 -3.79
CA ARG A 119 0.47 3.44 -4.23
C ARG A 119 0.48 3.07 -5.72
N LEU A 120 -0.50 3.56 -6.48
CA LEU A 120 -0.63 3.25 -7.91
C LEU A 120 0.62 3.68 -8.69
N GLU A 121 1.17 4.86 -8.41
CA GLU A 121 2.40 5.31 -9.08
C GLU A 121 3.59 4.39 -8.80
N GLN A 122 3.72 3.89 -7.57
CA GLN A 122 4.75 2.92 -7.22
C GLN A 122 4.55 1.59 -7.97
N LEU A 123 3.30 1.16 -8.13
CA LEU A 123 2.95 -0.02 -8.91
C LEU A 123 3.30 0.14 -10.39
N LEU A 124 3.02 1.32 -10.96
CA LEU A 124 3.37 1.65 -12.35
C LEU A 124 4.88 1.79 -12.55
N TRP A 125 5.62 2.27 -11.54
CA TRP A 125 7.08 2.26 -11.54
C TRP A 125 7.63 0.83 -11.58
N TYR A 126 7.08 -0.08 -10.76
CA TYR A 126 7.42 -1.51 -10.85
C TYR A 126 7.07 -2.09 -12.23
N GLN A 127 5.93 -1.71 -12.81
CA GLN A 127 5.55 -2.13 -14.16
C GLN A 127 6.60 -1.71 -15.18
N GLN A 128 7.01 -0.44 -15.16
CA GLN A 128 8.01 0.09 -16.09
C GLN A 128 9.36 -0.64 -15.96
N ALA A 129 9.78 -0.94 -14.73
CA ALA A 129 11.01 -1.68 -14.47
C ALA A 129 10.93 -3.14 -14.96
N LEU A 130 9.76 -3.78 -14.81
CA LEU A 130 9.57 -5.21 -15.08
C LEU A 130 8.91 -5.52 -16.44
N GLN A 131 8.56 -4.51 -17.24
CA GLN A 131 7.87 -4.70 -18.52
C GLN A 131 8.65 -5.58 -19.51
N VAL A 132 9.99 -5.57 -19.44
CA VAL A 132 10.85 -6.35 -20.34
C VAL A 132 10.72 -7.86 -20.15
N ILE A 133 10.21 -8.30 -18.99
CA ILE A 133 9.87 -9.70 -18.71
C ILE A 133 8.35 -9.96 -18.79
N GLY A 134 7.59 -9.01 -19.33
CA GLY A 134 6.16 -9.17 -19.65
C GLY A 134 5.18 -8.73 -18.57
N PHE A 135 5.62 -8.05 -17.50
CA PHE A 135 4.68 -7.49 -16.52
C PHE A 135 3.83 -6.38 -17.14
N GLN A 136 2.51 -6.52 -16.99
CA GLN A 136 1.52 -5.56 -17.48
C GLN A 136 0.62 -5.11 -16.33
N PHE A 137 0.25 -3.83 -16.33
CA PHE A 137 -0.73 -3.30 -15.39
C PHE A 137 -2.12 -3.88 -15.69
N LYS A 138 -2.85 -4.24 -14.64
CA LYS A 138 -4.22 -4.74 -14.66
C LYS A 138 -5.02 -4.09 -13.54
N GLN A 139 -6.17 -3.53 -13.89
CA GLN A 139 -7.20 -3.16 -12.93
C GLN A 139 -8.31 -4.21 -13.03
N GLU A 140 -8.29 -5.17 -12.11
CA GLU A 140 -9.23 -6.29 -12.07
C GLU A 140 -10.43 -5.94 -11.18
N TYR A 141 -11.61 -6.40 -11.56
CA TYR A 141 -12.84 -6.15 -10.80
C TYR A 141 -13.42 -7.46 -10.30
N PHE A 142 -13.76 -7.50 -9.02
CA PHE A 142 -14.32 -8.70 -8.39
C PHE A 142 -15.49 -8.34 -7.49
N TYR A 143 -16.47 -9.22 -7.43
CA TYR A 143 -17.59 -9.07 -6.51
C TYR A 143 -17.21 -9.64 -5.15
N GLU A 144 -17.29 -8.83 -4.11
CA GLU A 144 -17.03 -9.27 -2.75
C GLU A 144 -18.32 -9.56 -2.00
N ASN A 145 -18.45 -10.81 -1.52
CA ASN A 145 -19.69 -11.29 -0.91
C ASN A 145 -20.00 -10.62 0.43
N GLU A 146 -18.99 -10.23 1.21
CA GLU A 146 -19.20 -9.65 2.54
C GLU A 146 -19.72 -8.21 2.47
N SER A 147 -19.19 -7.43 1.53
CA SER A 147 -19.59 -6.04 1.31
C SER A 147 -20.73 -5.89 0.30
N HIS A 148 -21.02 -6.94 -0.48
CA HIS A 148 -21.96 -6.93 -1.61
C HIS A 148 -21.66 -5.84 -2.63
N ARG A 149 -20.37 -5.55 -2.86
CA ARG A 149 -19.87 -4.53 -3.78
C ARG A 149 -18.90 -5.12 -4.79
N VAL A 150 -18.81 -4.51 -5.96
CA VAL A 150 -17.66 -4.67 -6.85
C VAL A 150 -16.50 -3.83 -6.33
N LEU A 151 -15.38 -4.50 -6.12
CA LEU A 151 -14.11 -3.88 -5.75
C LEU A 151 -13.14 -3.93 -6.93
N ALA A 152 -12.23 -2.96 -6.97
CA ALA A 152 -11.11 -2.93 -7.90
C ALA A 152 -9.82 -3.34 -7.21
N ARG A 153 -9.00 -4.12 -7.92
CA ARG A 153 -7.63 -4.47 -7.54
C ARG A 153 -6.69 -3.97 -8.61
N ASN A 154 -5.74 -3.14 -8.20
CA ASN A 154 -4.63 -2.74 -9.05
C ASN A 154 -3.49 -3.73 -8.87
N SER A 155 -3.08 -4.35 -9.95
CA SER A 155 -1.94 -5.26 -9.96
C SER A 155 -1.07 -5.04 -11.18
N ILE A 156 0.19 -5.45 -11.07
CA ILE A 156 1.00 -5.79 -12.23
C ILE A 156 1.09 -7.30 -12.26
N LYS A 157 0.88 -7.88 -13.43
CA LYS A 157 0.69 -9.31 -13.59
C LYS A 157 1.50 -9.84 -14.77
N VAL A 158 1.87 -11.10 -14.70
CA VAL A 158 2.63 -11.81 -15.74
C VAL A 158 2.33 -13.31 -15.67
N PRO A 159 2.35 -14.05 -16.79
CA PRO A 159 2.42 -15.50 -16.76
C PRO A 159 3.63 -15.97 -15.96
N THR A 160 3.44 -16.90 -15.03
CA THR A 160 4.50 -17.41 -14.15
C THR A 160 5.63 -18.05 -14.95
N SER A 161 5.31 -18.62 -16.11
CA SER A 161 6.29 -19.21 -17.03
C SER A 161 7.27 -18.19 -17.62
N PHE A 162 6.99 -16.89 -17.54
CA PHE A 162 7.88 -15.83 -18.04
C PHE A 162 8.89 -15.35 -16.99
N LEU A 163 8.70 -15.73 -15.72
CA LEU A 163 9.59 -15.26 -14.67
C LEU A 163 10.98 -15.87 -14.79
N PRO A 164 12.04 -15.06 -14.69
CA PRO A 164 13.39 -15.59 -14.56
C PRO A 164 13.56 -16.31 -13.22
N PRO A 165 14.54 -17.22 -13.10
CA PRO A 165 14.93 -17.76 -11.81
C PRO A 165 15.38 -16.62 -10.89
N ARG A 166 15.11 -16.75 -9.57
CA ARG A 166 15.60 -15.78 -8.58
C ARG A 166 17.12 -15.81 -8.54
N ILE A 167 17.75 -14.72 -8.99
CA ILE A 167 19.19 -14.51 -8.89
C ILE A 167 19.42 -13.43 -7.83
N VAL A 168 20.28 -13.71 -6.85
CA VAL A 168 20.72 -12.71 -5.88
C VAL A 168 22.08 -12.20 -6.36
N ASN A 169 22.10 -11.02 -6.95
CA ASN A 169 23.34 -10.34 -7.32
C ASN A 169 23.93 -9.65 -6.10
N SER A 170 25.25 -9.76 -5.95
CA SER A 170 25.98 -9.38 -4.73
C SER A 170 26.88 -8.15 -4.89
N SER A 171 26.80 -7.44 -6.02
CA SER A 171 27.48 -6.14 -6.11
C SER A 171 26.85 -5.14 -5.14
N ASP A 172 27.64 -4.18 -4.67
CA ASP A 172 27.16 -3.20 -3.69
C ASP A 172 25.99 -2.37 -4.25
N GLU A 173 26.07 -1.92 -5.50
CA GLU A 173 24.95 -1.23 -6.17
C GLU A 173 23.69 -2.09 -6.26
N SER A 174 23.83 -3.37 -6.63
CA SER A 174 22.69 -4.31 -6.70
C SER A 174 22.03 -4.47 -5.33
N PHE A 175 22.85 -4.64 -4.29
CA PHE A 175 22.37 -4.75 -2.92
C PHE A 175 21.60 -3.50 -2.49
N LEU A 176 22.15 -2.30 -2.70
CA LEU A 176 21.49 -1.05 -2.33
C LEU A 176 20.15 -0.85 -3.06
N GLN A 177 20.09 -1.16 -4.36
CA GLN A 177 18.84 -1.13 -5.11
C GLN A 177 17.79 -2.10 -4.55
N GLN A 178 18.20 -3.33 -4.22
CA GLN A 178 17.32 -4.34 -3.63
C GLN A 178 16.75 -3.89 -2.27
N ILE A 179 17.60 -3.29 -1.43
CA ILE A 179 17.21 -2.76 -0.11
C ILE A 179 16.30 -1.53 -0.27
N ALA A 180 16.57 -0.64 -1.22
CA ALA A 180 15.69 0.49 -1.50
C ALA A 180 14.30 0.04 -1.94
N VAL A 181 14.20 -0.98 -2.80
CA VAL A 181 12.91 -1.56 -3.20
C VAL A 181 12.20 -2.20 -2.02
N LEU A 182 12.91 -2.94 -1.17
CA LEU A 182 12.37 -3.53 0.07
C LEU A 182 11.80 -2.45 1.00
N ILE A 183 12.60 -1.44 1.35
CA ILE A 183 12.21 -0.35 2.26
C ILE A 183 11.10 0.50 1.66
N GLY A 184 11.19 0.82 0.36
CA GLY A 184 10.11 1.49 -0.35
C GLY A 184 8.82 0.66 -0.34
N HIS A 185 8.90 -0.67 -0.23
CA HIS A 185 7.72 -1.53 -0.18
C HIS A 185 7.10 -1.64 1.22
N ILE A 186 7.91 -1.98 2.23
CA ILE A 186 7.48 -2.39 3.58
C ILE A 186 8.16 -1.62 4.72
N GLY A 187 9.10 -0.73 4.41
CA GLY A 187 9.77 0.06 5.44
C GLY A 187 8.81 1.09 6.03
N GLU A 188 8.82 1.26 7.34
CA GLU A 188 7.99 2.21 8.08
C GLU A 188 8.87 3.09 8.98
N LEU A 189 8.71 4.40 8.88
CA LEU A 189 9.42 5.35 9.74
C LEU A 189 8.49 5.71 10.91
N HIS A 190 8.91 5.48 12.14
CA HIS A 190 8.12 5.84 13.32
C HIS A 190 9.03 6.49 14.36
N THR A 191 8.69 7.71 14.79
CA THR A 191 9.51 8.52 15.71
C THR A 191 11.00 8.63 15.31
N GLY A 192 11.29 8.61 13.99
CA GLY A 192 12.64 8.67 13.43
C GLY A 192 13.41 7.35 13.38
N TYR A 193 12.82 6.24 13.82
CA TYR A 193 13.37 4.90 13.65
C TYR A 193 12.77 4.22 12.43
N LEU A 194 13.60 3.58 11.61
CA LEU A 194 13.12 2.73 10.51
C LEU A 194 12.86 1.31 11.00
N PHE A 195 11.65 0.83 10.74
CA PHE A 195 11.18 -0.53 10.97
C PHE A 195 11.03 -1.24 9.62
N ILE A 196 11.40 -2.52 9.58
CA ILE A 196 11.30 -3.37 8.41
C ILE A 196 10.78 -4.73 8.87
N ASP A 197 9.57 -5.08 8.45
CA ASP A 197 8.97 -6.38 8.72
C ASP A 197 9.40 -7.40 7.66
N PHE A 198 10.43 -8.19 7.96
CA PHE A 198 10.88 -9.23 7.04
C PHE A 198 9.99 -10.46 7.14
N PRO A 199 9.32 -10.90 6.06
CA PRO A 199 8.53 -12.13 6.05
C PRO A 199 9.38 -13.40 6.21
N ASN A 200 10.69 -13.30 5.97
CA ASN A 200 11.65 -14.40 6.05
C ASN A 200 12.88 -14.01 6.89
N THR A 201 13.12 -14.74 7.98
CA THR A 201 14.23 -14.52 8.91
C THR A 201 15.61 -14.65 8.26
N ASN A 202 15.78 -15.49 7.23
CA ASN A 202 17.06 -15.62 6.51
C ASN A 202 17.37 -14.35 5.70
N ASP A 203 16.36 -13.76 5.07
CA ASP A 203 16.52 -12.48 4.37
C ASP A 203 16.85 -11.38 5.40
N ALA A 204 16.19 -11.35 6.56
CA ALA A 204 16.51 -10.43 7.65
C ALA A 204 17.97 -10.52 8.12
N GLN A 205 18.45 -11.74 8.43
CA GLN A 205 19.83 -11.98 8.89
C GLN A 205 20.86 -11.61 7.82
N ARG A 206 20.57 -11.89 6.54
CA ARG A 206 21.45 -11.52 5.42
C ARG A 206 21.58 -10.00 5.33
N VAL A 207 20.45 -9.28 5.33
CA VAL A 207 20.43 -7.83 5.21
C VAL A 207 21.09 -7.17 6.42
N GLU A 208 20.78 -7.62 7.63
CA GLU A 208 21.44 -7.18 8.87
C GLU A 208 22.96 -7.35 8.78
N SER A 209 23.43 -8.56 8.41
CA SER A 209 24.85 -8.86 8.31
C SER A 209 25.56 -8.00 7.26
N GLU A 210 24.96 -7.81 6.08
CA GLU A 210 25.56 -6.98 5.03
C GLU A 210 25.61 -5.50 5.42
N LEU A 211 24.52 -4.96 6.01
CA LEU A 211 24.47 -3.57 6.49
C LEU A 211 25.50 -3.31 7.60
N ALA A 212 25.62 -4.23 8.57
CA ALA A 212 26.57 -4.09 9.66
C ALA A 212 28.02 -4.15 9.15
N ASN A 213 28.34 -5.13 8.30
CA ASN A 213 29.71 -5.39 7.88
C ASN A 213 30.24 -4.39 6.84
N LYS A 214 29.41 -3.97 5.88
CA LYS A 214 29.84 -3.09 4.78
C LYS A 214 29.60 -1.62 5.08
N TYR A 215 28.50 -1.30 5.76
CA TYR A 215 28.01 0.08 5.91
C TYR A 215 27.98 0.58 7.35
N GLN A 216 28.34 -0.26 8.32
CA GLN A 216 28.34 0.09 9.75
C GLN A 216 26.95 0.59 10.23
N ILE A 217 25.90 -0.02 9.68
CA ILE A 217 24.50 0.24 10.04
C ILE A 217 23.98 -1.00 10.77
N ARG A 218 23.49 -0.83 11.99
CA ARG A 218 22.98 -1.94 12.80
C ARG A 218 21.46 -2.00 12.80
N LEU A 219 20.93 -3.21 12.67
CA LEU A 219 19.52 -3.53 12.85
C LEU A 219 19.36 -4.39 14.11
N ALA A 220 18.38 -4.08 14.94
CA ALA A 220 18.02 -4.85 16.11
C ALA A 220 16.72 -5.63 15.84
N PRO A 221 16.67 -6.94 16.14
CA PRO A 221 15.43 -7.70 16.10
C PRO A 221 14.51 -7.27 17.23
N LEU A 222 13.22 -7.18 16.93
CA LEU A 222 12.17 -6.93 17.91
C LEU A 222 11.42 -8.23 18.19
N ASP A 223 11.28 -8.58 19.46
CA ASP A 223 10.49 -9.72 19.91
C ASP A 223 9.02 -9.29 19.98
N VAL A 224 8.25 -9.67 18.97
CA VAL A 224 6.81 -9.42 18.90
C VAL A 224 6.12 -10.78 18.96
N SER A 225 5.39 -11.03 20.04
CA SER A 225 4.78 -12.33 20.36
C SER A 225 3.78 -12.85 19.32
N GLU A 226 3.37 -12.02 18.36
CA GLU A 226 2.41 -12.33 17.30
C GLU A 226 3.06 -12.58 15.92
N HIS A 227 4.39 -12.44 15.80
CA HIS A 227 5.11 -12.76 14.56
C HIS A 227 5.33 -14.27 14.41
N GLU A 228 4.30 -15.00 13.94
CA GLU A 228 4.41 -16.44 13.70
C GLU A 228 5.42 -16.82 12.59
N LYS A 229 5.70 -15.88 11.67
CA LYS A 229 6.68 -16.02 10.58
C LYS A 229 7.44 -14.72 10.37
N GLY A 230 8.72 -14.83 10.06
CA GLY A 230 9.56 -13.69 9.73
C GLY A 230 10.31 -13.10 10.92
N GLN A 231 10.68 -11.82 10.82
CA GLN A 231 11.36 -11.06 11.86
C GLN A 231 11.13 -9.56 11.64
N LEU A 232 10.51 -8.89 12.61
CA LEU A 232 10.50 -7.44 12.66
C LEU A 232 11.89 -6.95 13.08
N MET A 233 12.49 -6.10 12.25
CA MET A 233 13.78 -5.46 12.51
C MET A 233 13.60 -3.96 12.61
N ARG A 234 14.40 -3.31 13.45
CA ARG A 234 14.47 -1.85 13.54
C ARG A 234 15.92 -1.40 13.45
N CYS A 235 16.22 -0.27 12.81
CA CYS A 235 17.53 0.36 13.01
C CYS A 235 17.81 0.55 14.52
N GLU A 236 19.03 0.22 14.95
CA GLU A 236 19.37 0.21 16.38
C GLU A 236 19.30 1.62 16.96
N THR A 237 19.78 2.62 16.20
CA THR A 237 19.78 4.04 16.58
C THR A 237 19.14 4.95 15.53
N LEU A 238 18.83 6.20 15.91
CA LEU A 238 18.41 7.25 14.98
C LEU A 238 19.52 7.59 13.97
N GLU A 239 20.79 7.45 14.37
CA GLU A 239 21.94 7.65 13.49
C GLU A 239 22.03 6.54 12.44
N ASP A 240 21.82 5.27 12.83
CA ASP A 240 21.72 4.14 11.88
C ASP A 240 20.61 4.37 10.86
N THR A 241 19.45 4.86 11.32
CA THR A 241 18.32 5.21 10.43
C THR A 241 18.72 6.31 9.44
N SER A 242 19.32 7.40 9.94
CA SER A 242 19.74 8.53 9.11
C SER A 242 20.80 8.12 8.08
N ARG A 243 21.76 7.27 8.48
CA ARG A 243 22.79 6.74 7.58
C ARG A 243 22.18 5.85 6.51
N LEU A 244 21.25 4.96 6.87
CA LEU A 244 20.59 4.06 5.91
C LEU A 244 19.75 4.82 4.90
N ILE A 245 18.93 5.78 5.34
CA ILE A 245 18.13 6.62 4.43
C ILE A 245 19.04 7.45 3.51
N SER A 246 20.14 8.00 4.04
CA SER A 246 21.10 8.76 3.24
C SER A 246 21.79 7.89 2.18
N LEU A 247 22.21 6.68 2.57
CA LEU A 247 22.84 5.69 1.70
C LEU A 247 21.92 5.25 0.54
N LEU A 248 20.62 5.20 0.79
CA LEU A 248 19.62 4.78 -0.19
C LEU A 248 18.94 5.94 -0.92
N SER A 249 19.38 7.18 -0.67
CA SER A 249 18.65 8.38 -1.09
C SER A 249 18.36 8.45 -2.58
N GLU A 250 19.36 8.24 -3.42
CA GLU A 250 19.22 8.24 -4.89
C GLU A 250 18.17 7.21 -5.35
N TYR A 251 18.21 6.01 -4.77
CA TYR A 251 17.30 4.92 -5.15
C TYR A 251 15.87 5.11 -4.61
N LEU A 252 15.72 5.65 -3.39
CA LEU A 252 14.40 5.88 -2.78
C LEU A 252 13.68 7.06 -3.42
N GLN A 253 14.40 8.09 -3.87
CA GLN A 253 13.81 9.22 -4.58
C GLN A 253 13.21 8.82 -5.93
N ASP A 254 13.78 7.79 -6.58
CA ASP A 254 13.25 7.24 -7.82
C ASP A 254 11.96 6.43 -7.64
N ILE A 255 11.66 5.96 -6.42
CA ILE A 255 10.47 5.14 -6.14
C ILE A 255 9.32 6.05 -5.69
N PRO A 256 8.21 6.13 -6.45
CA PRO A 256 7.07 6.96 -6.07
C PRO A 256 6.51 6.59 -4.69
N ASN A 257 6.03 7.59 -3.95
CA ASN A 257 5.60 7.53 -2.55
C ASN A 257 6.68 7.20 -1.51
N ALA A 258 7.78 6.52 -1.87
CA ALA A 258 8.91 6.36 -0.95
C ALA A 258 9.57 7.72 -0.69
N CYS A 259 9.68 8.54 -1.74
CA CYS A 259 10.22 9.89 -1.62
C CYS A 259 9.45 10.74 -0.59
N GLU A 260 8.13 10.78 -0.73
CA GLU A 260 7.24 11.51 0.19
C GLU A 260 7.47 11.02 1.63
N ARG A 261 7.35 9.72 1.86
CA ARG A 261 7.43 9.11 3.21
C ARG A 261 8.76 9.32 3.93
N PHE A 262 9.88 9.37 3.21
CA PHE A 262 11.21 9.37 3.83
C PHE A 262 11.92 10.72 3.77
N PHE A 263 11.52 11.63 2.88
CA PHE A 263 12.22 12.92 2.70
C PHE A 263 11.34 14.15 2.89
N GLU A 264 10.01 14.05 2.76
CA GLU A 264 9.15 15.22 2.94
C GLU A 264 8.85 15.51 4.42
N GLN A 265 8.68 16.79 4.73
CA GLN A 265 8.15 17.20 6.01
C GLN A 265 6.64 17.02 6.01
N HIS A 266 6.17 16.11 6.84
CA HIS A 266 4.75 15.84 7.00
C HIS A 266 4.16 16.60 8.19
N GLU A 267 2.86 16.86 8.13
CA GLU A 267 2.12 17.42 9.25
C GLU A 267 2.13 16.43 10.42
N GLU A 268 2.39 16.94 11.63
CA GLU A 268 2.28 16.14 12.86
C GLU A 268 0.88 16.22 13.44
N ALA A 269 0.37 15.10 13.91
CA ALA A 269 -0.90 15.02 14.62
C ALA A 269 -0.77 14.23 15.93
N ILE A 270 -1.72 14.45 16.85
CA ILE A 270 -1.81 13.71 18.11
C ILE A 270 -3.08 12.87 18.06
N VAL A 271 -2.93 11.54 18.04
CA VAL A 271 -4.04 10.61 18.18
C VAL A 271 -4.21 10.26 19.66
N VAL A 272 -5.44 10.37 20.15
CA VAL A 272 -5.80 10.07 21.54
C VAL A 272 -6.80 8.93 21.55
N LYS A 273 -6.44 7.83 22.23
CA LYS A 273 -7.35 6.73 22.52
C LYS A 273 -7.70 6.73 24.00
N GLU A 274 -8.99 6.91 24.30
CA GLU A 274 -9.52 6.76 25.65
C GLU A 274 -9.87 5.29 25.90
N LEU A 275 -9.36 4.76 27.01
CA LEU A 275 -9.68 3.44 27.54
C LEU A 275 -10.40 3.62 28.87
N VAL A 276 -11.58 3.04 28.99
CA VAL A 276 -12.40 3.14 30.20
C VAL A 276 -12.56 1.76 30.79
N PHE A 277 -12.18 1.60 32.05
CA PHE A 277 -12.26 0.31 32.74
C PHE A 277 -12.76 0.47 34.17
N ASP A 278 -13.57 -0.49 34.59
CA ASP A 278 -14.04 -0.62 35.97
C ASP A 278 -13.09 -1.55 36.71
N SER A 279 -12.56 -1.12 37.84
CA SER A 279 -11.59 -1.91 38.60
C SER A 279 -11.72 -1.70 40.09
N ALA A 280 -11.46 -2.77 40.83
CA ALA A 280 -11.30 -2.70 42.28
C ALA A 280 -9.84 -2.41 42.63
N HIS A 281 -9.63 -1.57 43.64
CA HIS A 281 -8.30 -1.23 44.16
C HIS A 281 -8.36 -0.96 45.67
N PHE A 282 -7.20 -0.89 46.27
CA PHE A 282 -6.95 -0.31 47.60
C PHE A 282 -5.57 0.35 47.57
N ILE A 283 -5.37 1.37 48.40
CA ILE A 283 -4.13 2.14 48.48
C ILE A 283 -3.49 1.83 49.84
N THR A 284 -2.31 1.21 49.84
CA THR A 284 -1.69 0.64 51.04
C THR A 284 -1.04 1.68 51.96
N ASP A 285 -0.79 2.88 51.46
CA ASP A 285 -0.05 3.95 52.14
C ASP A 285 -0.90 5.23 52.36
N HIS A 286 -2.22 5.14 52.21
CA HIS A 286 -3.12 6.28 52.39
C HIS A 286 -3.93 6.14 53.69
N PRO A 287 -3.99 7.15 54.57
CA PRO A 287 -4.85 7.09 55.75
C PRO A 287 -6.34 7.06 55.36
N ASP A 288 -7.22 6.49 56.17
CA ASP A 288 -8.69 6.42 55.95
C ASP A 288 -9.17 5.47 54.82
N LYS A 289 -10.40 5.69 54.33
CA LYS A 289 -11.25 4.79 53.53
C LYS A 289 -10.62 4.24 52.23
N CYS A 290 -9.45 4.75 51.84
CA CYS A 290 -8.68 4.29 50.70
C CYS A 290 -7.92 2.98 50.94
N VAL A 291 -7.72 2.57 52.19
CA VAL A 291 -7.09 1.27 52.52
C VAL A 291 -8.00 0.07 52.28
N ASN A 292 -9.32 0.29 52.24
CA ASN A 292 -10.28 -0.78 52.01
C ASN A 292 -10.48 -1.01 50.52
N LEU A 293 -10.70 -2.27 50.15
CA LEU A 293 -11.05 -2.65 48.77
C LEU A 293 -12.32 -1.93 48.33
N ARG A 294 -12.24 -1.23 47.19
CA ARG A 294 -13.35 -0.49 46.59
C ARG A 294 -13.26 -0.45 45.07
N GLY A 295 -14.38 -0.27 44.40
CA GLY A 295 -14.46 -0.12 42.95
C GLY A 295 -14.36 1.35 42.50
N GLY A 296 -13.82 1.56 41.31
CA GLY A 296 -13.84 2.84 40.60
C GLY A 296 -13.92 2.62 39.10
N ARG A 297 -14.47 3.62 38.39
CA ARG A 297 -14.40 3.72 36.94
C ARG A 297 -13.23 4.62 36.58
N TYR A 298 -12.27 4.07 35.84
CA TYR A 298 -11.05 4.76 35.44
C TYR A 298 -11.10 5.08 33.96
N ALA A 299 -10.57 6.25 33.61
CA ALA A 299 -10.30 6.63 32.24
C ALA A 299 -8.78 6.82 32.08
N MET A 300 -8.20 6.15 31.09
CA MET A 300 -6.80 6.29 30.70
C MET A 300 -6.77 6.80 29.26
N ASN A 301 -6.08 7.93 29.05
CA ASN A 301 -5.84 8.47 27.72
C ASN A 301 -4.44 8.07 27.27
N VAL A 302 -4.37 7.26 26.22
CA VAL A 302 -3.11 6.96 25.51
C VAL A 302 -2.98 7.97 24.38
N LYS A 303 -1.86 8.70 24.35
CA LYS A 303 -1.59 9.71 23.32
C LYS A 303 -0.36 9.31 22.53
N VAL A 304 -0.48 9.32 21.21
CA VAL A 304 0.62 9.13 20.26
C VAL A 304 0.74 10.40 19.43
N LYS A 305 1.97 10.92 19.32
CA LYS A 305 2.28 12.08 18.48
C LYS A 305 3.30 11.62 17.43
N ASP A 306 2.92 11.73 16.17
CA ASP A 306 3.81 11.47 15.05
C ASP A 306 3.30 12.23 13.81
N HIS A 307 4.03 12.12 12.69
CA HIS A 307 3.60 12.58 11.38
C HIS A 307 2.44 11.76 10.83
N ILE A 308 1.64 12.38 9.96
CA ILE A 308 0.63 11.68 9.19
C ILE A 308 1.32 11.01 8.00
N ASP A 309 1.29 9.67 7.95
CA ASP A 309 1.83 8.92 6.81
C ASP A 309 0.97 9.23 5.56
N PRO A 310 1.57 9.68 4.44
CA PRO A 310 0.82 10.10 3.25
C PRO A 310 0.08 8.95 2.54
N LEU A 311 0.56 7.71 2.70
CA LEU A 311 -0.06 6.51 2.14
C LEU A 311 -1.27 6.07 2.93
N THR A 312 -1.24 6.15 4.25
CA THR A 312 -2.31 5.62 5.09
C THR A 312 -3.28 6.72 5.54
N GLY A 313 -2.80 7.95 5.67
CA GLY A 313 -3.52 9.07 6.29
C GLY A 313 -3.66 8.94 7.80
N PHE A 314 -2.90 8.05 8.44
CA PHE A 314 -2.88 7.84 9.89
C PHE A 314 -1.57 8.32 10.51
N VAL A 315 -1.60 8.49 11.84
CA VAL A 315 -0.44 8.75 12.72
C VAL A 315 0.06 7.43 13.28
#